data_AF-A0A2E7XID3-F1
#
_entry.id   AF-A0A2E7XID3-F1
#
_cell.length_a   1.000
_cell.length_b   1.000
_cell.length_c   1.000
_cell.angle_alpha   90.00
_cell.angle_beta   90.00
_cell.angle_gamma   90.00
#
_symmetry.space_group_name_H-M   'P 1'
#
loop_
_entity.id
_entity.type
_entity.pdbx_description
1 polymer ?
#
loop_
_entity_poly.entity_id
_entity_poly.type
_entity_poly.pdbx_seq_one_letter_code
_entity_poly.pdbx_strand_id
1 'polypeptide(L)'
;MPNLSIKYLIDRDCPVILDHWPKRVVQLEFNKNADEVWFSVWNGKSQRSALVVVNDKTRKLVKVINDERLITATGKFNVLNTRKDIY
;
A
#
# COMPACT_ATOMS: atom_id res chain seq x y z
N MET A 1 8.29 19.55 -11.68
CA MET A 1 7.51 19.15 -10.48
C MET A 1 8.39 18.20 -9.69
N PRO A 2 8.70 18.44 -8.41
CA PRO A 2 9.64 17.58 -7.69
C PRO A 2 9.04 16.18 -7.61
N ASN A 3 9.87 15.18 -7.86
CA ASN A 3 9.50 13.78 -7.88
C ASN A 3 9.01 13.37 -6.48
N LEU A 4 7.70 13.50 -6.20
CA LEU A 4 7.10 12.98 -4.98
C LEU A 4 7.31 11.47 -4.98
N SER A 5 8.10 10.99 -4.02
CA SER A 5 8.26 9.57 -3.79
C SER A 5 6.92 8.99 -3.32
N ILE A 6 6.60 7.77 -3.73
CA ILE A 6 5.40 7.05 -3.27
C ILE A 6 5.35 6.96 -1.74
N LYS A 7 6.52 6.83 -1.11
CA LYS A 7 6.65 6.89 0.35
C LYS A 7 6.10 8.21 0.92
N TYR A 8 6.45 9.35 0.33
CA TYR A 8 5.96 10.65 0.76
C TYR A 8 4.43 10.79 0.57
N LEU A 9 3.87 10.26 -0.53
CA LEU A 9 2.43 10.25 -0.76
C LEU A 9 1.69 9.45 0.31
N ILE A 10 2.19 8.26 0.60
CA ILE A 10 1.64 7.38 1.64
C ILE A 10 1.72 8.08 3.01
N ASP A 11 2.88 8.62 3.38
CA ASP A 11 3.10 9.29 4.66
C ASP A 11 2.23 10.54 4.85
N ARG A 12 1.90 11.26 3.77
CA ARG A 12 1.08 12.48 3.81
C ARG A 12 -0.41 12.20 3.91
N ASP A 13 -0.91 11.22 3.17
CA ASP A 13 -2.35 11.08 2.90
C ASP A 13 -3.01 9.89 3.63
N CYS A 14 -2.23 8.97 4.24
CA CYS A 14 -2.79 7.82 4.95
C CYS A 14 -3.06 8.15 6.43
N PRO A 15 -4.32 8.07 6.93
CA PRO A 15 -4.64 8.42 8.31
C PRO A 15 -4.15 7.38 9.34
N VAL A 16 -3.86 6.15 8.92
CA VAL A 16 -3.29 5.09 9.80
C VAL A 16 -1.83 5.38 10.15
N ILE A 17 -1.21 6.35 9.48
CA ILE A 17 0.20 6.71 9.61
C ILE A 17 0.45 7.73 10.73
N LEU A 18 -0.59 8.30 11.34
CA LEU A 18 -0.47 9.33 12.38
C LEU A 18 0.22 8.86 13.67
N ASP A 19 0.31 7.55 13.90
CA ASP A 19 1.07 7.00 15.02
C ASP A 19 2.56 6.88 14.65
N HIS A 20 3.44 7.48 15.46
CA HIS A 20 4.87 7.73 15.23
C HIS A 20 5.78 6.48 15.26
N TRP A 21 5.25 5.32 14.84
CA TRP A 21 5.96 4.05 14.84
C TRP A 21 6.83 3.85 13.59
N PRO A 22 7.96 3.12 13.70
CA PRO A 22 8.81 2.78 12.56
C PRO A 22 8.11 1.78 11.65
N LYS A 23 7.29 2.30 10.74
CA LYS A 23 6.55 1.55 9.72
C LYS A 23 7.36 1.38 8.45
N ARG A 24 7.13 0.27 7.76
CA ARG A 24 7.76 -0.03 6.47
C ARG A 24 6.70 -0.10 5.39
N VAL A 25 6.91 0.62 4.31
CA VAL A 25 6.14 0.42 3.08
C VAL A 25 6.82 -0.72 2.32
N VAL A 26 6.09 -1.81 2.10
CA VAL A 26 6.65 -3.02 1.49
C VAL A 26 5.74 -3.55 0.40
N GLN A 27 6.40 -4.11 -0.63
CA GLN A 27 5.85 -4.84 -1.76
C GLN A 27 4.74 -4.09 -2.52
N LEU A 28 5.10 -3.70 -3.75
CA LEU A 28 4.18 -3.17 -4.74
C LEU A 28 3.44 -4.35 -5.41
N GLU A 29 2.12 -4.26 -5.55
CA GLU A 29 1.32 -5.21 -6.33
C GLU A 29 0.27 -4.46 -7.17
N PHE A 30 0.22 -4.71 -8.48
CA PHE A 30 -0.79 -4.12 -9.36
C PHE A 30 -2.14 -4.84 -9.24
N ASN A 31 -3.23 -4.11 -9.50
CA ASN A 31 -4.51 -4.74 -9.79
C ASN A 31 -4.51 -5.38 -11.20
N LYS A 32 -5.62 -6.01 -11.59
CA LYS A 32 -5.75 -6.68 -12.90
C LYS A 32 -5.66 -5.71 -14.09
N ASN A 33 -6.09 -4.47 -13.91
CA ASN A 33 -6.18 -3.48 -14.98
C ASN A 33 -4.90 -2.64 -15.12
N ALA A 34 -3.91 -2.85 -14.25
CA ALA A 34 -2.68 -2.07 -14.16
C ALA A 34 -2.89 -0.55 -14.02
N ASP A 35 -3.99 -0.14 -13.38
CA ASP A 35 -4.32 1.28 -13.13
C ASP A 35 -4.26 1.65 -11.64
N GLU A 36 -4.18 0.64 -10.76
CA GLU A 36 -3.97 0.79 -9.34
C GLU A 36 -2.78 -0.04 -8.85
N VAL A 37 -2.08 0.55 -7.89
CA VAL A 37 -0.92 -0.04 -7.23
C VAL A 37 -1.18 -0.12 -5.74
N TRP A 38 -0.95 -1.29 -5.16
CA TRP A 38 -1.25 -1.61 -3.78
C TRP A 38 0.05 -1.76 -2.98
N PHE A 39 0.13 -1.06 -1.86
CA PHE A 39 1.26 -1.09 -0.93
C PHE A 39 0.83 -1.62 0.42
N SER A 40 1.67 -2.44 1.05
CA SER A 40 1.47 -2.80 2.46
C SER A 40 2.19 -1.78 3.33
N VAL A 41 1.45 -1.15 4.24
CA VAL A 41 2.01 -0.42 5.37
C VAL A 41 2.14 -1.43 6.51
N TRP A 42 3.35 -1.97 6.63
CA TRP A 42 3.68 -3.05 7.54
C TRP A 42 4.13 -2.51 8.89
N ASN A 43 3.44 -2.98 9.93
CA ASN A 43 3.71 -2.71 11.35
C ASN A 43 3.74 -4.02 12.16
N GLY A 44 4.16 -3.93 13.43
CA GLY A 44 4.18 -5.06 14.36
C GLY A 44 2.79 -5.57 14.75
N LYS A 45 2.73 -6.74 15.39
CA LYS A 45 1.48 -7.46 15.71
C LYS A 45 0.48 -6.65 16.56
N SER A 46 0.96 -5.81 17.46
CA SER A 46 0.15 -4.96 18.34
C SER A 46 -0.16 -3.59 17.76
N GLN A 47 0.28 -3.31 16.53
CA GLN A 47 0.17 -2.02 15.87
C GLN A 47 -0.73 -2.12 14.64
N ARG A 48 -1.40 -1.03 14.27
CA ARG A 48 -2.26 -0.99 13.09
C ARG A 48 -1.45 -1.10 11.81
N SER A 49 -1.76 -2.11 10.98
CA SER A 49 -1.28 -2.19 9.59
C SER A 49 -2.36 -1.65 8.63
N ALA A 50 -1.98 -1.38 7.39
CA ALA A 50 -2.93 -0.95 6.36
C ALA A 50 -2.47 -1.43 4.97
N LEU A 51 -3.43 -1.52 4.05
CA LEU A 51 -3.12 -1.52 2.61
C LEU A 51 -3.47 -0.15 2.04
N VAL A 52 -2.57 0.39 1.22
CA VAL A 52 -2.75 1.67 0.56
C VAL A 52 -2.84 1.44 -0.93
N VAL A 53 -3.93 1.88 -1.54
CA VAL A 53 -4.19 1.82 -2.97
C VAL A 53 -3.91 3.19 -3.57
N VAL A 54 -3.06 3.23 -4.58
CA VAL A 54 -2.63 4.43 -5.29
C VAL A 54 -3.02 4.30 -6.75
N ASN A 55 -3.55 5.37 -7.33
CA ASN A 55 -3.78 5.45 -8.77
C ASN A 55 -2.42 5.59 -9.46
N ASP A 56 -2.09 4.65 -10.35
CA ASP A 56 -0.77 4.55 -10.98
C ASP A 56 -0.43 5.82 -11.79
N LYS A 57 -1.36 6.25 -12.65
CA LYS A 57 -1.15 7.39 -13.56
C LYS A 57 -0.99 8.71 -12.84
N THR A 58 -1.84 8.97 -11.85
CA THR A 58 -1.89 10.27 -11.17
C THR A 58 -1.01 10.31 -9.92
N ARG A 59 -0.57 9.16 -9.42
CA ARG A 59 0.15 9.01 -8.14
C ARG A 59 -0.62 9.63 -6.98
N LYS A 60 -1.94 9.40 -6.94
CA LYS A 60 -2.83 9.90 -5.88
C LYS A 60 -3.41 8.75 -5.08
N LEU A 61 -3.66 8.99 -3.80
CA LEU A 61 -4.36 8.05 -2.93
C LEU A 61 -5.76 7.77 -3.48
N VAL A 62 -6.09 6.48 -3.64
CA VAL A 62 -7.43 6.00 -4.00
C VAL A 62 -8.16 5.52 -2.76
N LYS A 63 -7.51 4.63 -1.99
CA LYS A 63 -8.14 4.01 -0.82
C LYS A 63 -7.11 3.59 0.21
N VAL A 64 -7.52 3.67 1.49
CA VAL A 64 -6.83 3.02 2.60
C VAL A 64 -7.73 1.92 3.11
N ILE A 65 -7.21 0.69 3.17
CA ILE A 65 -7.88 -0.47 3.74
C ILE A 65 -7.25 -0.70 5.11
N ASN A 66 -8.05 -0.44 6.14
CA ASN A 66 -7.67 -0.60 7.54
C ASN A 66 -8.79 -1.38 8.26
N ASP A 67 -8.46 -2.57 8.72
CA ASP A 67 -9.39 -3.46 9.40
C ASP A 67 -8.66 -4.06 10.60
N GLU A 68 -9.37 -4.29 11.70
CA GLU A 68 -8.76 -4.87 12.91
C GLU A 68 -8.18 -6.26 12.66
N ARG A 69 -8.70 -6.98 11.65
CA ARG A 69 -8.18 -8.28 11.22
C ARG A 69 -6.89 -8.17 10.41
N LEU A 70 -6.56 -6.97 9.91
CA LEU A 70 -5.39 -6.73 9.07
C LEU A 70 -4.14 -6.55 9.94
N ILE A 71 -3.63 -7.67 10.45
CA ILE A 71 -2.45 -7.73 11.31
C ILE A 71 -1.21 -8.01 10.46
N THR A 72 -0.15 -7.22 10.63
CA THR A 72 1.17 -7.44 10.01
C THR A 72 1.11 -7.69 8.49
N ALA A 73 0.36 -6.86 7.75
CA ALA A 73 0.19 -7.04 6.31
C ALA A 73 1.53 -6.93 5.56
N THR A 74 1.85 -7.94 4.74
CA THR A 74 3.11 -8.02 3.98
C THR A 74 2.85 -8.33 2.50
N GLY A 75 2.88 -9.60 2.10
CA GLY A 75 2.68 -10.03 0.72
C GLY A 75 1.23 -9.92 0.26
N LYS A 76 1.06 -9.47 -0.98
CA LYS A 76 -0.24 -9.36 -1.67
C LYS A 76 -0.06 -9.92 -3.07
N PHE A 77 -0.99 -10.75 -3.52
CA PHE A 77 -0.86 -11.43 -4.81
C PHE A 77 -2.16 -11.22 -5.59
N ASN A 78 -2.09 -10.48 -6.68
CA ASN A 78 -3.20 -10.39 -7.61
C ASN A 78 -3.31 -11.71 -8.37
N VAL A 79 -4.49 -12.33 -8.30
CA VAL A 79 -4.74 -13.66 -8.87
C VAL A 79 -4.35 -13.74 -10.35
N LEU A 80 -4.69 -12.74 -11.16
CA LEU A 80 -4.38 -12.77 -12.58
C LEU A 80 -2.88 -12.59 -12.82
N ASN A 81 -2.28 -11.62 -12.15
CA ASN A 81 -0.89 -11.25 -12.37
C ASN A 81 0.02 -12.38 -11.92
N THR A 82 -0.21 -12.94 -10.73
CA THR A 82 0.53 -14.10 -10.23
C THR A 82 0.34 -15.35 -11.08
N ARG A 83 -0.89 -15.66 -11.53
CA ARG A 83 -1.13 -16.86 -12.37
C ARG A 83 -0.47 -16.76 -13.75
N LYS A 84 -0.26 -15.55 -14.26
CA LYS A 84 0.29 -15.30 -15.59
C LYS A 84 1.73 -14.77 -15.56
N ASP A 85 2.37 -14.74 -14.39
CA ASP A 85 3.70 -14.20 -14.18
C ASP A 85 3.88 -12.77 -14.74
N ILE A 86 2.89 -11.90 -14.49
CA ILE A 86 2.90 -10.47 -14.86
C ILE A 86 3.36 -9.66 -13.63
N TYR A 87 4.39 -8.83 -13.77
CA TYR A 87 4.97 -8.02 -12.69
C TYR A 87 5.39 -6.62 -13.16
#